data_AF-W6L3B0-F1
#
_entry.id   AF-W6L3B0-F1
#
_cell.length_a   1.000
_cell.length_b   1.000
_cell.length_c   1.000
_cell.angle_alpha   90.00
_cell.angle_beta   90.00
_cell.angle_gamma   90.00
#
_symmetry.space_group_name_H-M   'P 1'
#
loop_
_entity.id
_entity.type
_entity.pdbx_description
1 polymer ?
#
loop_
_entity_poly.entity_id
_entity_poly.type
_entity_poly.pdbx_seq_one_letter_code
_entity_poly.pdbx_strand_id
1 'polypeptide(L)'
;MQQQRMKEKVPLDAVGELLEVVQYALQSPDDPLVLMALRTLRSVNTKFRARLEEGQRRARAHHGGGSNDAQRTSNGTCILKLGQCAIQVLSLTQRSDAIGDEARRVIPELAPPRVH
;
A
#
# COMPACT_ATOMS: atom_id res chain seq x y z
N MET A 1 -5.12 2.61 37.27
CA MET A 1 -3.96 2.29 36.40
C MET A 1 -4.45 2.08 34.97
N GLN A 2 -4.60 3.14 34.17
CA GLN A 2 -4.91 3.00 32.75
C GLN A 2 -3.65 2.53 32.03
N GLN A 3 -3.68 1.31 31.48
CA GLN A 3 -2.62 0.84 30.58
C GLN A 3 -2.67 1.68 29.29
N GLN A 4 -1.77 2.64 29.20
CA GLN A 4 -1.49 3.38 27.98
C GLN A 4 -0.89 2.38 26.97
N ARG A 5 -1.75 1.71 26.18
CA ARG A 5 -1.31 0.88 25.05
C ARG A 5 -0.53 1.78 24.10
N MET A 6 0.79 1.72 24.18
CA MET A 6 1.69 2.28 23.18
C MET A 6 1.36 1.57 21.86
N LYS A 7 0.49 2.18 21.04
CA LYS A 7 0.34 1.77 19.64
C LYS A 7 1.66 2.12 18.99
N GLU A 8 2.56 1.13 18.85
CA GLU A 8 3.77 1.29 18.05
C GLU A 8 3.35 1.89 16.70
N LYS A 9 3.78 3.13 16.48
CA LYS A 9 3.50 3.84 15.24
C LYS A 9 4.47 3.28 14.22
N VAL A 10 4.03 2.30 13.44
CA VAL A 10 4.80 1.82 12.28
C VAL A 10 5.15 3.04 11.42
N PRO A 11 6.45 3.36 11.23
CA PRO A 11 6.86 4.48 10.41
C PRO A 11 6.47 4.23 8.95
N LEU A 12 6.24 5.31 8.19
CA LEU A 12 5.86 5.19 6.78
C LEU A 12 6.96 4.52 5.96
N ASP A 13 8.23 4.71 6.32
CA ASP A 13 9.36 4.07 5.65
C ASP A 13 9.29 2.53 5.73
N ALA A 14 8.95 1.99 6.92
CA ALA A 14 8.73 0.56 7.10
C ALA A 14 7.53 0.04 6.29
N VAL A 15 6.54 0.89 5.98
CA VAL A 15 5.45 0.52 5.06
C VAL A 15 5.98 0.42 3.63
N GLY A 16 6.85 1.34 3.22
CA GLY A 16 7.51 1.31 1.92
C GLY A 16 8.37 0.06 1.73
N GLU A 17 9.10 -0.36 2.74
CA GLU A 17 9.87 -1.62 2.74
C GLU A 17 8.95 -2.85 2.68
N LEU A 18 7.87 -2.85 3.48
CA LEU A 18 6.89 -3.94 3.45
C LEU A 18 6.22 -4.10 2.07
N LEU A 19 5.90 -2.98 1.42
CA LEU A 19 5.31 -2.99 0.07
C LEU A 19 6.26 -3.58 -0.97
N GLU A 20 7.58 -3.43 -0.80
CA GLU A 20 8.59 -4.02 -1.68
C GLU A 20 8.65 -5.55 -1.53
N VAL A 21 8.59 -6.04 -0.28
CA VAL A 21 8.49 -7.49 -0.02
C VAL A 21 7.20 -8.07 -0.59
N VAL A 22 6.08 -7.36 -0.42
CA VAL A 22 4.79 -7.76 -1.00
C VAL A 22 4.86 -7.80 -2.53
N GLN A 23 5.46 -6.79 -3.15
CA GLN A 23 5.65 -6.73 -4.60
C GLN A 23 6.46 -7.93 -5.12
N TYR A 24 7.52 -8.32 -4.42
CA TYR A 24 8.30 -9.51 -4.75
C TYR A 24 7.46 -10.79 -4.61
N ALA A 25 6.71 -10.91 -3.51
CA ALA A 25 5.88 -12.07 -3.23
C ALA A 25 4.72 -12.24 -4.25
N LEU A 26 4.16 -11.15 -4.78
CA LEU A 26 3.12 -11.18 -5.83
C LEU A 26 3.62 -11.76 -7.17
N GLN A 27 4.94 -11.75 -7.40
CA GLN A 27 5.56 -12.31 -8.60
C GLN A 27 6.05 -13.74 -8.40
N SER A 28 5.87 -14.30 -7.19
CA SER A 28 6.32 -15.64 -6.87
C SER A 28 5.59 -16.69 -7.71
N PRO A 29 6.27 -17.77 -8.14
CA PRO A 29 5.60 -18.95 -8.69
C PRO A 29 4.87 -19.76 -7.60
N ASP A 30 5.12 -19.49 -6.32
CA ASP A 30 4.46 -20.16 -5.19
C ASP A 30 3.10 -19.52 -4.88
N ASP A 31 2.03 -20.20 -5.29
CA ASP A 31 0.65 -19.73 -5.14
C ASP A 31 0.25 -19.36 -3.68
N PRO A 32 0.59 -20.15 -2.64
CA PRO A 32 0.44 -19.76 -1.24
C PRO A 32 1.07 -18.41 -0.89
N LEU A 33 2.28 -18.14 -1.39
CA LEU A 33 2.98 -16.88 -1.14
C LEU A 33 2.26 -15.70 -1.82
N VAL A 34 1.76 -15.90 -3.06
CA VAL A 34 0.96 -14.89 -3.76
C VAL A 34 -0.34 -14.57 -3.00
N LEU A 35 -1.04 -15.59 -2.51
CA LEU A 35 -2.25 -15.40 -1.70
C LEU A 35 -1.97 -14.65 -0.39
N MET A 36 -0.86 -14.97 0.29
CA MET A 36 -0.44 -14.21 1.48
C MET A 36 -0.09 -12.76 1.13
N ALA A 37 0.57 -12.52 0.00
CA ALA A 37 0.90 -11.18 -0.47
C ALA A 37 -0.37 -10.35 -0.74
N LEU A 38 -1.37 -10.92 -1.42
CA LEU A 38 -2.66 -10.27 -1.67
C LEU A 38 -3.37 -9.86 -0.37
N ARG A 39 -3.43 -10.77 0.61
CA ARG A 39 -4.04 -10.50 1.93
C ARG A 39 -3.27 -9.44 2.72
N THR A 40 -1.94 -9.51 2.66
CA THR A 40 -1.06 -8.54 3.32
C THR A 40 -1.25 -7.16 2.72
N LEU A 41 -1.26 -7.07 1.38
CA LEU A 41 -1.49 -5.83 0.64
C LEU A 41 -2.84 -5.21 1.01
N ARG A 42 -3.91 -6.02 1.10
CA ARG A 42 -5.22 -5.58 1.57
C ARG A 42 -5.15 -4.98 2.98
N SER A 43 -4.53 -5.70 3.92
CA SER A 43 -4.36 -5.23 5.31
C SER A 43 -3.53 -3.94 5.40
N VAL A 44 -2.44 -3.83 4.62
CA VAL A 44 -1.62 -2.61 4.55
C VAL A 44 -2.45 -1.46 4.04
N ASN A 45 -3.17 -1.67 2.93
CA ASN A 45 -4.04 -0.64 2.38
C ASN A 45 -5.09 -0.19 3.40
N THR A 46 -5.84 -1.10 4.04
CA THR A 46 -6.85 -0.71 5.05
C THR A 46 -6.24 0.07 6.23
N LYS A 47 -5.08 -0.37 6.75
CA LYS A 47 -4.46 0.24 7.94
C LYS A 47 -3.78 1.57 7.66
N PHE A 48 -3.22 1.74 6.47
CA PHE A 48 -2.40 2.91 6.13
C PHE A 48 -3.07 3.86 5.13
N ARG A 49 -4.23 3.51 4.56
CA ARG A 49 -4.97 4.34 3.59
C ARG A 49 -5.18 5.77 4.08
N ALA A 50 -5.70 5.96 5.30
CA ALA A 50 -5.91 7.30 5.84
C ALA A 50 -4.60 8.12 5.96
N ARG A 51 -3.48 7.45 6.28
CA ARG A 51 -2.16 8.08 6.37
C ARG A 51 -1.60 8.42 4.99
N LEU A 52 -1.83 7.57 4.00
CA LEU A 52 -1.42 7.79 2.61
C LEU A 52 -2.24 8.89 1.93
N GLU A 53 -3.56 8.91 2.16
CA GLU A 53 -4.47 9.98 1.71
C GLU A 53 -4.08 11.32 2.33
N GLU A 54 -3.76 11.35 3.62
CA GLU A 54 -3.28 12.55 4.30
C GLU A 54 -1.89 12.97 3.80
N GLY A 55 -0.98 12.01 3.55
CA GLY A 55 0.32 12.28 2.93
C GLY A 55 0.18 12.91 1.54
N GLN A 56 -0.74 12.41 0.72
CA GLN A 56 -1.09 13.00 -0.58
C GLN A 56 -1.68 14.40 -0.44
N ARG A 57 -2.64 14.60 0.46
CA ARG A 57 -3.28 15.89 0.71
C ARG A 57 -2.24 16.94 1.09
N ARG A 58 -1.32 16.61 2.00
CA ARG A 58 -0.20 17.48 2.40
C ARG A 58 0.76 17.74 1.25
N ALA A 59 1.13 16.72 0.47
CA ALA A 59 2.02 16.89 -0.68
C ALA A 59 1.43 17.87 -1.71
N ARG A 60 0.11 17.85 -1.94
CA ARG A 60 -0.62 18.81 -2.78
C ARG A 60 -0.65 20.21 -2.17
N ALA A 61 -1.02 20.33 -0.89
CA ALA A 61 -1.10 21.62 -0.19
C ALA A 61 0.24 22.37 -0.11
N HIS A 62 1.37 21.66 -0.09
CA HIS A 62 2.72 22.25 0.03
C HIS A 62 3.42 22.57 -1.30
N HIS A 63 2.70 22.67 -2.43
CA HIS A 63 3.29 23.16 -3.69
C HIS A 63 3.72 24.66 -3.65
N GLY A 64 3.64 25.33 -2.50
CA GLY A 64 3.97 26.76 -2.34
C GLY A 64 5.02 27.14 -1.28
N GLY A 65 5.70 26.22 -0.60
CA GLY A 65 6.67 26.62 0.42
C GLY A 65 7.60 25.49 0.85
N GLY A 66 8.90 25.68 0.63
CA GLY A 66 9.95 24.72 0.92
C GLY A 66 10.06 24.34 2.40
N SER A 67 10.74 23.21 2.64
CA SER A 67 11.14 22.65 3.96
C SER A 67 10.46 21.33 4.40
N ASN A 68 10.04 20.44 3.48
CA ASN A 68 9.70 19.07 3.92
C ASN A 68 9.92 17.96 2.88
N ASP A 69 11.11 17.94 2.26
CA ASP A 69 11.43 17.02 1.17
C ASP A 69 11.50 15.55 1.59
N ALA A 70 12.03 15.23 2.78
CA ALA A 70 12.17 13.83 3.25
C ALA A 70 10.82 13.14 3.53
N GLN A 71 9.83 13.90 4.01
CA GLN A 71 8.50 13.36 4.26
C GLN A 71 7.63 13.36 3.00
N ARG A 72 7.96 14.20 2.00
CA ARG A 72 7.40 14.12 0.64
C ARG A 72 7.93 12.90 -0.10
N THR A 73 9.22 12.60 -0.02
CA THR A 73 9.82 11.44 -0.69
C THR A 73 9.34 10.12 -0.11
N SER A 74 9.27 9.95 1.22
CA SER A 74 8.75 8.71 1.83
C SER A 74 7.29 8.41 1.46
N ASN A 75 6.43 9.43 1.52
CA ASN A 75 5.03 9.30 1.10
C ASN A 75 4.91 9.03 -0.40
N GLY A 76 5.66 9.75 -1.23
CA GLY A 76 5.72 9.54 -2.68
C GLY A 76 6.15 8.12 -3.05
N THR A 77 7.20 7.61 -2.42
CA THR A 77 7.68 6.23 -2.61
C THR A 77 6.64 5.20 -2.21
N CYS A 78 5.94 5.37 -1.09
CA CYS A 78 4.87 4.44 -0.69
C CYS A 78 3.71 4.41 -1.70
N ILE A 79 3.30 5.58 -2.22
CA ILE A 79 2.24 5.69 -3.23
C ILE A 79 2.66 5.02 -4.54
N LEU A 80 3.89 5.26 -5.00
CA LEU A 80 4.44 4.64 -6.20
C LEU A 80 4.48 3.11 -6.06
N LYS A 81 4.99 2.60 -4.94
CA LYS A 81 5.04 1.16 -4.65
C LYS A 81 3.64 0.53 -4.56
N LEU A 82 2.67 1.23 -3.97
CA LEU A 82 1.26 0.78 -3.99
C LEU A 82 0.68 0.72 -5.41
N GLY A 83 0.98 1.71 -6.24
CA GLY A 83 0.59 1.71 -7.65
C GLY A 83 1.19 0.53 -8.41
N GLN A 84 2.47 0.23 -8.17
CA GLN A 84 3.14 -0.94 -8.75
C GLN A 84 2.50 -2.26 -8.30
N CYS A 85 2.20 -2.39 -7.00
CA CYS A 85 1.46 -3.54 -6.48
C CYS A 85 0.08 -3.65 -7.14
N ALA A 86 -0.65 -2.55 -7.31
CA ALA A 86 -1.96 -2.55 -7.96
C ALA A 86 -1.90 -3.03 -9.42
N ILE A 87 -0.86 -2.65 -10.17
CA ILE A 87 -0.64 -3.14 -11.54
C ILE A 87 -0.42 -4.66 -11.55
N GLN A 88 0.36 -5.18 -10.60
CA GLN A 88 0.58 -6.63 -10.47
C GLN A 88 -0.70 -7.36 -10.06
N VAL A 89 -1.48 -6.82 -9.12
CA VAL A 89 -2.77 -7.43 -8.75
C VAL A 89 -3.74 -7.41 -9.93
N LEU A 90 -3.71 -6.36 -10.76
CA LEU A 90 -4.52 -6.28 -11.96
C LEU A 90 -4.19 -7.41 -12.95
N SER A 91 -2.91 -7.75 -13.16
CA SER A 91 -2.55 -8.88 -14.03
C SER A 91 -3.03 -10.22 -13.45
N LEU A 92 -2.98 -10.39 -12.12
CA LEU A 92 -3.47 -11.60 -11.45
C LEU A 92 -5.00 -11.79 -11.59
N THR A 93 -5.78 -10.73 -11.81
CA THR A 93 -7.23 -10.84 -12.01
C THR A 93 -7.63 -11.61 -13.26
N GLN A 94 -6.70 -11.87 -14.18
CA GLN A 94 -6.94 -12.67 -15.38
C GLN A 94 -6.90 -14.18 -15.09
N ARG A 95 -6.38 -14.59 -13.93
CA ARG A 95 -6.35 -16.00 -13.53
C ARG A 95 -7.76 -16.50 -13.20
N SER A 96 -8.00 -17.78 -13.49
CA SER A 96 -9.27 -18.49 -13.26
C SER A 96 -9.27 -19.33 -11.98
N ASP A 97 -8.31 -19.10 -11.08
CA ASP A 97 -8.13 -19.82 -9.83
C ASP A 97 -8.36 -18.93 -8.59
N ALA A 98 -8.06 -19.48 -7.41
CA ALA A 98 -8.20 -18.80 -6.12
C ALA A 98 -7.39 -17.49 -6.02
N ILE A 99 -6.26 -17.38 -6.73
CA ILE A 99 -5.47 -16.15 -6.78
C ILE A 99 -6.21 -15.09 -7.59
N GLY A 100 -6.76 -15.48 -8.75
CA GLY A 100 -7.59 -14.58 -9.55
C GLY A 100 -8.81 -14.08 -8.80
N ASP A 101 -9.49 -14.96 -8.05
CA ASP A 101 -10.64 -14.59 -7.21
C ASP A 101 -10.25 -13.60 -6.12
N GLU A 102 -9.15 -13.85 -5.41
CA GLU A 102 -8.68 -12.93 -4.37
C GLU A 102 -8.20 -11.61 -4.96
N ALA A 103 -7.50 -11.63 -6.10
CA ALA A 103 -7.04 -10.43 -6.79
C ALA A 103 -8.23 -9.54 -7.23
N ARG A 104 -9.31 -10.13 -7.74
CA ARG A 104 -10.56 -9.42 -8.07
C ARG A 104 -11.23 -8.79 -6.85
N ARG A 105 -11.07 -9.36 -5.66
CA ARG A 105 -11.57 -8.78 -4.39
C ARG A 105 -10.67 -7.66 -3.87
N VAL A 106 -9.36 -7.77 -4.06
CA VAL A 106 -8.38 -6.81 -3.55
C VAL A 106 -8.26 -5.57 -4.44
N ILE A 107 -8.30 -5.70 -5.78
CA ILE A 107 -8.07 -4.59 -6.71
C ILE A 107 -8.99 -3.36 -6.51
N PRO A 108 -10.30 -3.50 -6.20
CA PRO A 108 -11.16 -2.34 -5.99
C PRO A 108 -10.80 -1.58 -4.72
N GLU A 109 -10.20 -2.25 -3.74
CA GLU A 109 -9.75 -1.62 -2.50
C GLU A 109 -8.45 -0.84 -2.72
N LEU A 110 -7.58 -1.30 -3.62
CA LEU A 110 -6.31 -0.66 -3.99
C LEU A 110 -6.46 0.54 -4.92
N ALA A 111 -7.65 0.74 -5.50
CA ALA A 111 -7.90 1.88 -6.38
C ALA A 111 -7.48 3.18 -5.69
N PRO A 112 -6.78 4.08 -6.42
CA PRO A 112 -6.23 5.28 -5.80
C PRO A 112 -7.37 6.12 -5.19
N PRO A 113 -7.13 6.80 -4.06
CA PRO A 113 -8.07 7.79 -3.58
C PRO A 113 -8.32 8.80 -4.70
N ARG A 114 -9.58 8.90 -5.12
CA ARG A 114 -10.01 9.72 -6.26
C ARG A 114 -9.43 11.11 -6.12
N VAL A 115 -8.68 11.52 -7.14
CA VAL A 115 -8.27 12.91 -7.34
C VAL A 115 -9.48 13.60 -7.93
N HIS A 116 -10.22 14.34 -7.11
CA HIS A 116 -11.10 15.41 -7.57
C HIS A 116 -10.34 16.73 -7.45
#